data_AF-F6HDA0-F1
#
_entry.id   AF-F6HDA0-F1
#
_cell.length_a   1.000
_cell.length_b   1.000
_cell.length_c   1.000
_cell.angle_alpha   90.00
_cell.angle_beta   90.00
_cell.angle_gamma   90.00
#
_symmetry.space_group_name_H-M   'P 1'
#
loop_
_entity.id
_entity.type
_entity.pdbx_description
1 polymer ?
#
loop_
_entity_poly.entity_id
_entity_poly.type
_entity_poly.pdbx_seq_one_letter_code
_entity_poly.pdbx_strand_id
1 'polypeptide(L)'
;SSLDNPDLGPFLLKMARDTIASGGSPSKALDFAIRAARSFERCSGSEPSLDLAMCLHVVAAFHCSLGRFEEAVPVLERAIRVPDLEKGSDHALAMFSGYMQLGDTHSMLGQLDRSVSAYESGLKIQTETLGESDPRVAETCRCALLESE
;
A
#
# COMPACT_ATOMS: atom_id res chain seq x y z
N SER A 1 -18.59 18.51 -12.38
CA SER A 1 -19.18 17.38 -13.14
C SER A 1 -19.54 16.29 -12.14
N SER A 2 -20.52 15.41 -12.36
CA SER A 2 -20.87 14.32 -11.39
C SER A 2 -19.74 13.29 -11.17
N LEU A 3 -18.63 13.45 -11.89
CA LEU A 3 -17.44 12.58 -11.85
C LEU A 3 -16.40 13.02 -10.81
N ASP A 4 -16.53 14.21 -10.23
CA ASP A 4 -15.62 14.78 -9.21
C ASP A 4 -16.26 14.71 -7.82
N ASN A 5 -17.09 13.69 -7.57
CA ASN A 5 -17.73 13.51 -6.27
C ASN A 5 -16.68 13.02 -5.25
N PRO A 6 -16.27 13.84 -4.26
CA PRO A 6 -15.25 13.46 -3.28
C PRO A 6 -15.66 12.25 -2.43
N ASP A 7 -16.96 12.02 -2.28
CA ASP A 7 -17.48 10.91 -1.46
C ASP A 7 -17.48 9.57 -2.19
N LEU A 8 -17.32 9.56 -3.52
CA LEU A 8 -17.38 8.34 -4.32
C LEU A 8 -16.21 7.39 -4.01
N GLY A 9 -15.00 7.92 -3.84
CA GLY A 9 -13.81 7.14 -3.48
C GLY A 9 -13.99 6.41 -2.14
N PRO A 10 -14.24 7.13 -1.03
CA PRO A 10 -14.48 6.53 0.28
C PRO A 10 -15.64 5.52 0.28
N PHE A 11 -16.73 5.84 -0.40
CA PHE A 11 -17.88 4.93 -0.50
C PHE A 11 -17.51 3.61 -1.19
N LEU A 12 -16.83 3.67 -2.34
CA LEU A 12 -16.41 2.47 -3.08
C LEU A 12 -15.37 1.66 -2.29
N LEU A 13 -14.44 2.33 -1.60
CA LEU A 13 -13.46 1.65 -0.77
C LEU A 13 -14.13 0.92 0.40
N LYS A 14 -15.17 1.52 1.00
CA LYS A 14 -16.00 0.86 2.00
C LYS A 14 -16.70 -0.37 1.42
N MET A 15 -17.33 -0.25 0.25
CA MET A 15 -17.97 -1.40 -0.42
C MET A 15 -16.99 -2.55 -0.69
N ALA A 16 -15.75 -2.23 -1.04
CA ALA A 16 -14.69 -3.22 -1.22
C ALA A 16 -14.41 -4.00 0.08
N ARG A 17 -14.22 -3.28 1.20
CA ARG A 17 -13.97 -3.87 2.53
C ARG A 17 -15.17 -4.68 3.04
N ASP A 18 -16.37 -4.15 2.91
CA ASP A 18 -17.61 -4.81 3.33
C ASP A 18 -17.86 -6.11 2.52
N THR A 19 -17.47 -6.11 1.24
CA THR A 19 -17.55 -7.32 0.40
C THR A 19 -16.68 -8.44 0.97
N ILE A 20 -15.45 -8.15 1.42
CA ILE A 20 -14.58 -9.15 2.05
C ILE A 20 -15.11 -9.55 3.44
N ALA A 21 -15.51 -8.58 4.26
CA ALA A 21 -16.00 -8.83 5.61
C ALA A 21 -17.25 -9.72 5.64
N SER A 22 -18.06 -9.68 4.59
CA SER A 22 -19.24 -10.53 4.40
C SER A 22 -18.96 -11.88 3.72
N GLY A 23 -17.69 -12.23 3.49
CA GLY A 23 -17.30 -13.48 2.81
C GLY A 23 -17.52 -13.46 1.30
N GLY A 24 -17.65 -12.28 0.70
CA GLY A 24 -17.81 -12.10 -0.73
C GLY A 24 -16.53 -12.35 -1.54
N SER A 25 -16.66 -12.36 -2.87
CA SER A 25 -15.56 -12.63 -3.79
C SER A 25 -14.47 -11.55 -3.74
N PRO A 26 -13.19 -11.91 -3.56
CA PRO A 26 -12.09 -10.94 -3.61
C PRO A 26 -11.95 -10.23 -4.96
N SER A 27 -12.35 -10.86 -6.06
CA SER A 27 -12.38 -10.21 -7.38
C SER A 27 -13.40 -9.06 -7.45
N LYS A 28 -14.55 -9.19 -6.76
CA LYS A 28 -15.54 -8.12 -6.68
C LYS A 28 -15.07 -6.98 -5.77
N ALA A 29 -14.42 -7.31 -4.66
CA ALA A 29 -13.79 -6.33 -3.79
C ALA A 29 -12.70 -5.53 -4.52
N LEU A 30 -11.90 -6.22 -5.35
CA LEU A 30 -10.88 -5.61 -6.19
C LEU A 30 -11.48 -4.60 -7.20
N ASP A 31 -12.59 -4.93 -7.87
CA ASP A 31 -13.27 -3.98 -8.77
C ASP A 31 -13.65 -2.68 -8.03
N PHE A 32 -14.27 -2.81 -6.85
CA PHE A 32 -14.62 -1.65 -6.04
C PHE A 32 -13.40 -0.83 -5.63
N ALA A 33 -12.31 -1.47 -5.20
CA ALA A 33 -11.08 -0.80 -4.80
C ALA A 33 -10.39 -0.08 -5.98
N ILE A 34 -10.36 -0.69 -7.18
CA ILE A 34 -9.80 -0.05 -8.38
C ILE A 34 -10.62 1.20 -8.75
N ARG A 35 -11.95 1.12 -8.66
CA ARG A 35 -12.82 2.26 -8.93
C ARG A 35 -12.67 3.35 -7.87
N ALA A 36 -12.46 2.98 -6.61
CA ALA A 36 -12.15 3.93 -5.54
C ALA A 36 -10.83 4.68 -5.82
N ALA A 37 -9.76 3.95 -6.19
CA ALA A 37 -8.46 4.55 -6.52
C ALA A 37 -8.57 5.56 -7.68
N ARG A 38 -9.32 5.24 -8.73
CA ARG A 38 -9.59 6.18 -9.83
C ARG A 38 -10.35 7.42 -9.39
N SER A 39 -11.24 7.29 -8.41
CA SER A 39 -11.96 8.43 -7.85
C SER A 39 -11.03 9.33 -7.04
N PHE A 40 -10.20 8.75 -6.17
CA PHE A 40 -9.21 9.51 -5.39
C PHE A 40 -8.24 10.27 -6.29
N GLU A 41 -7.70 9.61 -7.31
CA GLU A 41 -6.78 10.23 -8.28
C GLU A 41 -7.39 11.42 -9.01
N ARG A 42 -8.67 11.33 -9.41
CA ARG A 42 -9.35 12.46 -10.05
C ARG A 42 -9.55 13.63 -9.09
N CYS A 43 -9.94 13.35 -7.86
CA CYS A 43 -10.18 14.37 -6.85
C CYS A 43 -8.89 15.06 -6.39
N SER A 44 -7.77 14.32 -6.31
CA SER A 44 -6.46 14.90 -5.94
C SER A 44 -5.77 15.63 -7.08
N GLY A 45 -6.09 15.31 -8.33
CA GLY A 45 -5.39 15.86 -9.49
C GLY A 45 -3.92 15.46 -9.46
N SER A 46 -3.01 16.44 -9.47
CA SER A 46 -1.56 16.24 -9.41
C SER A 46 -0.98 16.26 -8.00
N GLU A 47 -1.81 16.51 -6.97
CA GLU A 47 -1.32 16.59 -5.60
C GLU A 47 -1.08 15.20 -4.99
N PRO A 48 0.01 15.01 -4.22
CA PRO A 48 0.20 13.84 -3.38
C PRO A 48 -1.02 13.57 -2.50
N SER A 49 -1.62 12.38 -2.63
CA SER A 49 -2.85 12.00 -1.94
C SER A 49 -2.63 10.77 -1.07
N LEU A 50 -2.72 10.98 0.25
CA LEU A 50 -2.63 9.89 1.23
C LEU A 50 -3.76 8.86 1.01
N ASP A 51 -4.98 9.33 0.72
CA ASP A 51 -6.12 8.45 0.45
C ASP A 51 -5.90 7.57 -0.78
N LEU A 52 -5.32 8.12 -1.85
CA LEU A 52 -4.97 7.34 -3.04
C LEU A 52 -3.92 6.27 -2.70
N ALA A 53 -2.86 6.63 -1.98
CA ALA A 53 -1.82 5.68 -1.58
C ALA A 53 -2.39 4.53 -0.73
N MET A 54 -3.19 4.86 0.28
CA MET A 54 -3.87 3.87 1.13
C MET A 54 -4.85 3.00 0.33
N CYS A 55 -5.54 3.56 -0.65
CA CYS A 55 -6.40 2.78 -1.55
C CYS A 55 -5.59 1.83 -2.44
N LEU A 56 -4.43 2.25 -2.93
CA LEU A 56 -3.55 1.40 -3.75
C LEU A 56 -2.99 0.23 -2.94
N HIS A 57 -2.66 0.41 -1.66
CA HIS A 57 -2.32 -0.72 -0.77
C HIS A 57 -3.46 -1.75 -0.69
N VAL A 58 -4.71 -1.30 -0.58
CA VAL A 58 -5.87 -2.21 -0.57
C VAL A 58 -6.02 -2.95 -1.91
N VAL A 59 -5.80 -2.27 -3.03
CA VAL A 59 -5.81 -2.89 -4.37
C VAL A 59 -4.71 -3.97 -4.46
N ALA A 60 -3.49 -3.66 -4.03
CA ALA A 60 -2.39 -4.61 -4.01
C ALA A 60 -2.67 -5.83 -3.11
N ALA A 61 -3.19 -5.61 -1.89
CA ALA A 61 -3.56 -6.69 -0.98
C ALA A 61 -4.61 -7.63 -1.59
N PHE A 62 -5.57 -7.10 -2.37
CA PHE A 62 -6.53 -7.94 -3.10
C PHE A 62 -5.93 -8.68 -4.30
N HIS A 63 -4.93 -8.10 -4.97
CA HIS A 63 -4.15 -8.86 -5.95
C HIS A 63 -3.40 -10.01 -5.28
N CYS A 64 -2.69 -9.76 -4.18
CA CYS A 64 -1.97 -10.80 -3.44
C CYS A 64 -2.91 -11.90 -2.91
N SER A 65 -4.08 -11.57 -2.37
CA SER A 65 -5.05 -12.57 -1.90
C SER A 65 -5.65 -13.44 -3.02
N LEU A 66 -5.59 -12.96 -4.26
CA LEU A 66 -5.95 -13.71 -5.46
C LEU A 66 -4.78 -14.49 -6.07
N GLY A 67 -3.59 -14.45 -5.45
CA GLY A 67 -2.36 -15.05 -5.98
C GLY A 67 -1.78 -14.32 -7.19
N ARG A 68 -2.18 -13.07 -7.42
CA ARG A 68 -1.80 -12.22 -8.55
C ARG A 68 -0.67 -11.27 -8.17
N PHE A 69 0.46 -11.85 -7.77
CA PHE A 69 1.57 -11.09 -7.18
C PHE A 69 2.23 -10.16 -8.20
N GLU A 70 2.36 -10.60 -9.45
CA GLU A 70 2.90 -9.83 -10.55
C GLU A 70 2.07 -8.56 -10.83
N GLU A 71 0.75 -8.62 -10.70
CA GLU A 71 -0.12 -7.45 -10.82
C GLU A 71 -0.09 -6.55 -9.57
N ALA A 72 0.25 -7.08 -8.40
CA ALA A 72 0.38 -6.29 -7.17
C ALA A 72 1.63 -5.38 -7.18
N VAL A 73 2.75 -5.86 -7.72
CA VAL A 73 4.03 -5.11 -7.79
C VAL A 73 3.87 -3.69 -8.37
N PRO A 74 3.34 -3.47 -9.59
CA PRO A 74 3.21 -2.13 -10.13
C PRO A 74 2.22 -1.24 -9.35
N VAL A 75 1.24 -1.85 -8.67
CA VAL A 75 0.31 -1.11 -7.80
C VAL A 75 1.03 -0.61 -6.55
N LEU A 76 1.89 -1.44 -5.95
CA LEU A 76 2.70 -1.09 -4.78
C LEU A 76 3.76 -0.05 -5.12
N GLU A 77 4.48 -0.21 -6.24
CA GLU A 77 5.43 0.82 -6.70
C GLU A 77 4.74 2.18 -6.89
N ARG A 78 3.50 2.18 -7.38
CA ARG A 78 2.72 3.41 -7.49
C ARG A 78 2.30 3.94 -6.12
N ALA A 79 1.87 3.07 -5.20
CA ALA A 79 1.50 3.47 -3.83
C ALA A 79 2.66 4.11 -3.07
N ILE A 80 3.90 3.70 -3.36
CA ILE A 80 5.13 4.28 -2.79
C ILE A 80 5.45 5.65 -3.41
N ARG A 81 5.11 5.89 -4.68
CA ARG A 81 5.41 7.17 -5.38
C ARG A 81 4.38 8.27 -5.13
N VAL A 82 3.18 7.93 -4.65
CA VAL A 82 2.09 8.91 -4.45
C VAL A 82 2.31 9.81 -3.22
N PRO A 83 2.71 9.30 -2.05
CA PRO A 83 2.94 10.14 -0.88
C PRO A 83 4.17 11.04 -1.05
N ASP A 84 4.25 12.10 -0.23
CA ASP A 84 5.32 13.10 -0.24
C ASP A 84 5.86 13.23 1.18
N LEU A 85 7.15 12.97 1.38
CA LEU A 85 7.81 12.98 2.69
C LEU A 85 7.69 14.36 3.37
N GLU A 86 7.64 15.44 2.59
CA GLU A 86 7.58 16.81 3.12
C GLU A 86 6.20 17.13 3.73
N LYS A 87 5.16 16.36 3.39
CA LYS A 87 3.80 16.54 3.92
C LYS A 87 3.57 15.88 5.29
N GLY A 88 4.59 15.26 5.87
CA GLY A 88 4.59 14.77 7.25
C GLY A 88 4.59 13.25 7.42
N SER A 89 4.55 12.81 8.68
CA SER A 89 4.75 11.41 9.07
C SER A 89 3.77 10.43 8.45
N ASP A 90 2.54 10.84 8.18
CA ASP A 90 1.53 9.94 7.62
C ASP A 90 1.86 9.54 6.18
N HIS A 91 2.42 10.46 5.39
CA HIS A 91 2.91 10.16 4.05
C HIS A 91 4.14 9.23 4.11
N ALA A 92 5.05 9.46 5.05
CA ALA A 92 6.20 8.58 5.26
C ALA A 92 5.78 7.17 5.68
N LEU A 93 4.81 7.04 6.61
CA LEU A 93 4.26 5.76 7.04
C LEU A 93 3.51 5.03 5.92
N ALA A 94 2.85 5.77 5.02
CA ALA A 94 2.27 5.17 3.82
C ALA A 94 3.36 4.61 2.88
N MET A 95 4.44 5.36 2.62
CA MET A 95 5.56 4.85 1.81
C MET A 95 6.21 3.62 2.46
N PHE A 96 6.44 3.65 3.77
CA PHE A 96 6.92 2.51 4.54
C PHE A 96 6.03 1.27 4.33
N SER A 97 4.71 1.41 4.52
CA SER A 97 3.77 0.31 4.35
C SER A 97 3.76 -0.26 2.93
N GLY A 98 3.97 0.59 1.92
CA GLY A 98 4.11 0.18 0.53
C GLY A 98 5.37 -0.66 0.30
N TYR A 99 6.50 -0.25 0.86
CA TYR A 99 7.76 -1.01 0.80
C TYR A 99 7.66 -2.37 1.50
N MET A 100 7.03 -2.44 2.68
CA MET A 100 6.82 -3.71 3.38
C MET A 100 6.01 -4.70 2.54
N GLN A 101 4.87 -4.25 1.98
CA GLN A 101 4.05 -5.10 1.11
C GLN A 101 4.78 -5.48 -0.18
N LEU A 102 5.65 -4.61 -0.71
CA LEU A 102 6.45 -4.90 -1.89
C LEU A 102 7.51 -5.97 -1.59
N GLY A 103 8.11 -5.92 -0.39
CA GLY A 103 8.95 -6.98 0.15
C GLY A 103 8.21 -8.32 0.17
N ASP A 104 7.06 -8.36 0.87
CA ASP A 104 6.24 -9.58 0.98
C ASP A 104 5.88 -10.14 -0.40
N THR A 105 5.50 -9.26 -1.33
CA THR A 105 5.11 -9.63 -2.69
C THR A 105 6.29 -10.20 -3.49
N HIS A 106 7.48 -9.60 -3.37
CA HIS A 106 8.69 -10.13 -3.99
C HIS A 106 9.12 -11.47 -3.38
N SER A 107 8.98 -11.64 -2.06
CA SER A 107 9.21 -12.91 -1.37
C SER A 107 8.31 -14.02 -1.92
N MET A 108 7.01 -13.74 -2.07
CA MET A 108 6.05 -14.68 -2.69
C MET A 108 6.36 -15.02 -4.15
N LEU A 109 7.03 -14.13 -4.88
CA LEU A 109 7.54 -14.35 -6.24
C LEU A 109 8.90 -15.07 -6.29
N GLY A 110 9.50 -15.40 -5.14
CA GLY A 110 10.86 -15.96 -5.04
C GLY A 110 11.98 -14.98 -5.40
N GLN A 111 11.68 -13.68 -5.43
CA GLN A 111 12.62 -12.61 -5.78
C GLN A 111 13.29 -12.05 -4.51
N LEU A 112 14.05 -12.90 -3.81
CA LEU A 112 14.60 -12.60 -2.48
C LEU A 112 15.43 -11.31 -2.43
N ASP A 113 16.33 -11.08 -3.40
CA ASP A 113 17.14 -9.86 -3.45
C ASP A 113 16.28 -8.58 -3.51
N ARG A 114 15.17 -8.63 -4.26
CA ARG A 114 14.23 -7.50 -4.38
C ARG A 114 13.38 -7.36 -3.12
N SER A 115 13.07 -8.47 -2.46
CA SER A 115 12.36 -8.48 -1.18
C SER A 115 13.18 -7.74 -0.11
N VAL A 116 14.43 -8.16 0.09
CA VAL A 116 15.35 -7.55 1.06
C VAL A 116 15.53 -6.07 0.77
N SER A 117 15.79 -5.69 -0.48
CA SER A 117 15.96 -4.28 -0.86
C SER A 117 14.71 -3.43 -0.57
N ALA A 118 13.51 -3.99 -0.75
CA ALA A 118 12.27 -3.31 -0.41
C ALA A 118 12.13 -3.11 1.11
N TYR A 119 12.39 -4.14 1.92
CA TYR A 119 12.35 -4.01 3.38
C TYR A 119 13.38 -3.02 3.92
N GLU A 120 14.61 -3.04 3.42
CA GLU A 120 15.66 -2.09 3.80
C GLU A 120 15.22 -0.64 3.51
N SER A 121 14.63 -0.41 2.34
CA SER A 121 14.12 0.91 1.95
C SER A 121 12.98 1.38 2.86
N GLY A 122 12.05 0.49 3.20
CA GLY A 122 10.97 0.78 4.13
C GLY A 122 11.50 1.10 5.53
N LEU A 123 12.38 0.25 6.06
CA LEU A 123 12.94 0.42 7.40
C LEU A 123 13.69 1.75 7.53
N LYS A 124 14.44 2.14 6.49
CA LYS A 124 15.10 3.45 6.43
C LYS A 124 14.10 4.60 6.60
N ILE A 125 12.99 4.59 5.86
CA ILE A 125 11.95 5.63 5.96
C ILE A 125 11.34 5.65 7.37
N GLN A 126 11.00 4.48 7.92
CA GLN A 126 10.40 4.39 9.24
C GLN A 126 11.35 4.93 10.32
N THR A 127 12.64 4.61 10.20
CA THR A 127 13.70 5.05 11.12
C THR A 127 13.91 6.55 11.07
N GLU A 128 13.99 7.12 9.87
CA GLU A 128 14.13 8.58 9.66
C GLU A 128 12.90 9.35 10.17
N THR A 129 11.71 8.73 10.12
CA THR A 129 10.45 9.37 10.52
C THR A 129 10.18 9.30 12.02
N LEU A 130 10.44 8.14 12.65
CA LEU A 130 10.06 7.86 14.04
C LEU A 130 11.24 7.95 15.02
N GLY A 131 12.47 7.87 14.50
CA GLY A 131 13.68 7.72 15.29
C GLY A 131 14.00 6.26 15.60
N GLU A 132 15.30 5.95 15.70
CA GLU A 132 15.84 4.60 15.91
C GLU A 132 15.35 3.91 17.20
N SER A 133 14.93 4.68 18.20
CA SER A 133 14.47 4.19 19.50
C SER A 133 12.95 3.91 19.56
N ASP A 134 12.20 4.13 18.47
CA ASP A 134 10.77 3.83 18.44
C ASP A 134 10.55 2.31 18.42
N PRO A 135 9.73 1.75 19.33
CA PRO A 135 9.45 0.32 19.39
C PRO A 135 8.94 -0.29 18.07
N ARG A 136 8.31 0.50 17.20
CA ARG A 136 7.82 0.05 15.88
C ARG A 136 8.95 -0.22 14.89
N VAL A 137 10.07 0.49 15.01
CA VAL A 137 11.29 0.25 14.23
C VAL A 137 11.91 -1.08 14.65
N ALA A 138 12.02 -1.33 15.96
CA ALA A 138 12.60 -2.57 16.49
C ALA A 138 11.83 -3.83 16.05
N GLU A 139 10.49 -3.78 16.02
CA GLU A 139 9.68 -4.93 15.59
C GLU A 139 9.82 -5.20 14.09
N THR A 140 9.94 -4.15 13.27
CA THR A 140 10.14 -4.28 11.81
C THR A 140 11.51 -4.88 11.49
N CYS A 141 12.58 -4.43 12.17
CA CYS A 141 13.93 -5.01 12.02
C CYS A 141 13.95 -6.52 12.29
N ARG A 142 13.23 -6.96 13.33
CA ARG A 142 13.17 -8.37 13.72
C ARG A 142 12.53 -9.24 12.63
N CYS A 143 11.54 -8.74 11.91
CA CYS A 143 10.92 -9.45 10.79
C CYS A 143 11.84 -9.51 9.56
N ALA A 144 12.48 -8.40 9.20
CA ALA A 144 13.37 -8.36 8.02
C ALA A 144 14.60 -9.28 8.14
N LEU A 145 15.15 -9.41 9.35
CA LEU A 145 16.32 -10.28 9.59
C LEU A 145 15.98 -11.78 9.47
N LEU A 146 14.76 -12.20 9.82
CA LEU A 146 14.33 -13.59 9.71
C LEU A 146 14.15 -14.07 8.26
N GLU A 147 13.97 -13.15 7.30
CA GLU A 147 13.89 -13.47 5.87
C GLU A 147 15.25 -13.47 5.17
N SER A 148 16.31 -13.06 5.88
CA SER A 148 17.67 -12.97 5.35
C SER A 148 18.58 -14.16 5.73
N GLU A 149 18.07 -15.12 6.50
CA GLU A 149 18.75 -16.36 6.93
C GLU A 149 18.26 -17.60 6.15
#